data_AF-A0A9D8ZRE7-F1
#
_entry.id   AF-A0A9D8ZRE7-F1
#
_cell.length_a   1.000
_cell.length_b   1.000
_cell.length_c   1.000
_cell.angle_alpha   90.00
_cell.angle_beta   90.00
_cell.angle_gamma   90.00
#
_symmetry.space_group_name_H-M   'P 1'
#
loop_
_entity.id
_entity.type
_entity.pdbx_description
1 polymer ?
#
loop_
_entity_poly.entity_id
_entity_poly.type
_entity_poly.pdbx_seq_one_letter_code
_entity_poly.pdbx_strand_id
1 'polypeptide(L)'
;MKAFAAKSDRTIKLTVVLYPTFQIFLVPILIIGFAAVLAFPNVTPADSILPHVLLQMDLPVILIGLVCAGTLAASMSSGDAIVHAAASVAVRDGLSKSPSLANWMKAEGNERTLIRILVVVISLIAYYFAVFSETDIVSLLLGAYGGIAQMFPLVFAMFYWPRANGKGALAGLIGGIVVTLFFLYNPEFKPLPMHEGIYGLIANLALLIGISLATEPEERERIERYSEL
;
A
#
# COMPACT_ATOMS: atom_id res chain seq x y z
N MET A 1 -0.17 -8.09 12.05
CA MET A 1 0.49 -8.05 13.39
C MET A 1 -0.35 -7.38 14.46
N LYS A 2 -0.91 -6.17 14.27
CA LYS A 2 -1.70 -5.49 15.34
C LYS A 2 -2.98 -6.24 15.76
N ALA A 3 -3.66 -6.92 14.83
CA ALA A 3 -4.82 -7.75 15.17
C ALA A 3 -4.45 -8.95 16.07
N PHE A 4 -3.29 -9.57 15.86
CA PHE A 4 -2.80 -10.68 16.67
C PHE A 4 -2.27 -10.27 18.05
N ALA A 5 -2.07 -8.96 18.28
CA ALA A 5 -1.70 -8.40 19.58
C ALA A 5 -2.92 -7.87 20.35
N ALA A 6 -4.14 -8.01 19.82
CA ALA A 6 -5.35 -7.58 20.48
C ALA A 6 -5.67 -8.50 21.67
N LYS A 7 -6.07 -7.90 22.79
CA LYS A 7 -6.41 -8.65 24.01
C LYS A 7 -7.71 -9.46 23.90
N SER A 8 -8.58 -9.15 22.94
CA SER A 8 -9.85 -9.82 22.72
C SER A 8 -10.42 -9.53 21.33
N ASP A 9 -11.31 -10.40 20.83
CA ASP A 9 -12.07 -10.20 19.59
C ASP A 9 -12.89 -8.92 19.60
N ARG A 10 -13.44 -8.56 20.77
CA ARG A 10 -14.19 -7.31 20.94
C ARG A 10 -13.29 -6.10 20.64
N THR A 11 -12.03 -6.14 21.04
CA THR A 11 -11.07 -5.08 20.73
C THR A 11 -10.86 -4.95 19.22
N ILE A 12 -10.71 -6.07 18.51
CA ILE A 12 -10.57 -6.08 17.05
C ILE A 12 -11.82 -5.49 16.38
N LYS A 13 -13.01 -5.97 16.75
CA LYS A 13 -14.28 -5.47 16.20
C LYS A 13 -14.47 -3.98 16.46
N LEU A 14 -14.14 -3.52 17.67
CA LEU A 14 -14.22 -2.11 18.02
C LEU A 14 -13.25 -1.27 17.18
N THR A 15 -12.02 -1.73 16.96
CA THR A 15 -11.07 -1.05 16.08
C THR A 15 -11.62 -0.93 14.65
N VAL A 16 -12.23 -1.98 14.11
CA VAL A 16 -12.84 -1.95 12.76
C VAL A 16 -14.02 -0.97 12.70
N VAL A 17 -14.92 -0.99 13.69
CA VAL A 17 -16.09 -0.09 13.72
C VAL A 17 -15.70 1.37 13.94
N LEU A 18 -14.67 1.63 14.75
CA LEU A 18 -14.18 2.98 14.99
C LEU A 18 -13.23 3.47 13.89
N TYR A 19 -12.68 2.60 13.05
CA TYR A 19 -11.73 3.03 12.02
C TYR A 19 -12.28 4.13 11.11
N PRO A 20 -13.52 4.07 10.60
CA PRO A 20 -14.10 5.14 9.77
C PRO A 20 -14.27 6.49 10.48
N THR A 21 -14.27 6.55 11.81
CA THR A 21 -14.39 7.85 12.51
C THR A 21 -13.12 8.68 12.36
N PHE A 22 -11.98 8.06 12.08
CA PHE A 22 -10.74 8.78 11.77
C PHE A 22 -10.84 9.62 10.50
N GLN A 23 -11.74 9.27 9.57
CA GLN A 23 -11.94 9.98 8.31
C GLN A 23 -12.60 11.34 8.54
N ILE A 24 -13.22 11.56 9.71
CA ILE A 24 -13.71 12.89 10.10
C ILE A 24 -12.54 13.89 10.16
N PHE A 25 -11.33 13.45 10.54
CA PHE A 25 -10.15 14.31 10.58
C PHE A 25 -9.63 14.69 9.18
N LEU A 26 -10.05 14.01 8.10
CA LEU A 26 -9.70 14.41 6.73
C LEU A 26 -10.47 15.67 6.29
N VAL A 27 -11.69 15.86 6.79
CA VAL A 27 -12.54 17.01 6.41
C VAL A 27 -11.85 18.37 6.62
N PRO A 28 -11.32 18.70 7.82
CA PRO A 28 -10.62 19.98 8.00
C PRO A 28 -9.35 20.09 7.15
N ILE A 29 -8.63 18.98 6.95
CA ILE A 29 -7.42 18.96 6.10
C ILE A 29 -7.76 19.33 4.65
N LEU A 30 -8.85 18.76 4.12
CA LEU A 30 -9.33 19.08 2.77
C LEU A 30 -9.76 20.55 2.65
N ILE A 31 -10.48 21.07 3.64
CA ILE A 31 -10.90 22.49 3.64
C ILE A 31 -9.67 23.41 3.62
N ILE A 32 -8.67 23.13 4.46
CA ILE A 32 -7.42 23.90 4.49
C ILE A 32 -6.71 23.81 3.13
N GLY A 33 -6.60 22.62 2.55
CA GLY A 33 -5.99 22.42 1.23
C GLY A 33 -6.69 23.19 0.11
N PHE A 34 -8.02 23.10 0.02
CA PHE A 34 -8.78 23.83 -1.00
C PHE A 34 -8.70 25.34 -0.80
N ALA A 35 -8.79 25.82 0.44
CA ALA A 35 -8.65 27.25 0.75
C ALA A 35 -7.25 27.75 0.36
N ALA A 36 -6.20 26.97 0.63
CA ALA A 36 -4.83 27.30 0.28
C ALA A 36 -4.62 27.39 -1.24
N VAL A 37 -5.15 26.43 -2.01
CA VAL A 37 -5.04 26.45 -3.48
C VAL A 37 -5.75 27.65 -4.09
N LEU A 38 -6.91 28.05 -3.54
CA LEU A 38 -7.64 29.24 -3.98
C LEU A 38 -6.89 30.54 -3.65
N ALA A 39 -6.26 30.61 -2.47
CA ALA A 39 -5.50 31.78 -2.04
C ALA A 39 -4.14 31.91 -2.74
N PHE A 40 -3.50 30.78 -3.06
CA PHE A 40 -2.15 30.71 -3.62
C PHE A 40 -2.09 29.83 -4.89
N PRO A 41 -2.67 30.28 -6.01
CA PRO A 41 -2.88 29.44 -7.20
C PRO A 41 -1.60 29.07 -7.97
N ASN A 42 -0.48 29.76 -7.73
CA ASN A 42 0.77 29.60 -8.50
C ASN A 42 1.86 28.84 -7.74
N VAL A 43 1.52 28.15 -6.65
CA VAL A 43 2.49 27.38 -5.86
C VAL A 43 2.78 26.06 -6.56
N THR A 44 4.03 25.89 -6.98
CA THR A 44 4.54 24.67 -7.62
C THR A 44 5.87 24.27 -6.98
N PRO A 45 6.10 22.97 -6.70
CA PRO A 45 5.17 21.83 -6.83
C PRO A 45 4.02 21.90 -5.81
N ALA A 46 2.91 21.22 -6.09
CA ALA A 46 1.69 21.28 -5.28
C ALA A 46 1.94 20.84 -3.82
N ASP A 47 2.87 19.91 -3.61
CA ASP A 47 3.25 19.38 -2.30
C ASP A 47 3.85 20.44 -1.36
N SER A 48 4.28 21.59 -1.89
CA SER A 48 4.84 22.70 -1.12
C SER A 48 3.79 23.68 -0.58
N ILE A 49 2.50 23.46 -0.86
CA ILE A 49 1.43 24.39 -0.48
C ILE A 49 1.32 24.59 1.04
N LEU A 50 1.44 23.52 1.82
CA LEU A 50 1.33 23.59 3.28
C LEU A 50 2.46 24.41 3.91
N PRO A 51 3.76 24.14 3.66
CA PRO A 51 4.82 24.98 4.19
C PRO A 51 4.74 26.41 3.66
N HIS A 52 4.30 26.63 2.41
CA HIS A 52 4.08 27.98 1.88
C HIS A 52 3.05 28.77 2.72
N VAL A 53 1.87 28.18 2.98
CA VAL A 53 0.82 28.81 3.80
C VAL A 53 1.33 29.11 5.21
N LEU A 54 2.01 28.16 5.85
CA LEU A 54 2.53 28.35 7.22
C LEU A 54 3.51 29.53 7.34
N LEU A 55 4.29 29.81 6.30
CA LEU A 55 5.24 30.92 6.27
C LEU A 55 4.61 32.26 5.89
N GLN A 56 3.45 32.24 5.21
CA GLN A 56 2.70 33.44 4.84
C GLN A 56 1.71 33.89 5.92
N MET A 57 1.30 32.98 6.80
CA MET A 57 0.46 33.32 7.94
C MET A 57 1.33 33.97 9.03
N ASP A 58 0.88 35.11 9.56
CA ASP A 58 1.49 35.80 10.72
C ASP A 58 1.27 35.02 12.03
N LEU A 59 1.71 33.76 12.06
CA LEU A 59 1.63 32.87 13.21
C LEU A 59 2.87 33.01 14.11
N PRO A 60 2.71 32.88 15.43
CA PRO A 60 3.83 32.72 16.35
C PRO A 60 4.78 31.60 15.90
N VAL A 61 6.08 31.88 15.92
CA VAL A 61 7.14 30.92 15.50
C VAL A 61 7.02 29.57 16.23
N ILE A 62 6.60 29.60 17.51
CA ILE A 62 6.37 28.39 18.31
C ILE A 62 5.27 27.50 17.69
N LEU A 63 4.20 28.08 17.17
CA LEU A 63 3.11 27.32 16.54
C LEU A 63 3.55 26.71 15.21
N ILE A 64 4.27 27.48 14.38
CA ILE A 64 4.84 26.97 13.13
C ILE A 64 5.77 25.78 13.43
N GLY A 65 6.67 25.93 14.40
CA GLY A 65 7.56 24.86 14.85
C GLY A 65 6.82 23.62 15.34
N LEU A 66 5.73 23.79 16.09
CA LEU A 66 4.91 22.68 16.59
C LEU A 66 4.21 21.93 15.46
N VAL A 67 3.67 22.63 14.47
CA VAL A 67 3.03 22.02 13.29
C VAL A 67 4.06 21.25 12.46
N CYS A 68 5.23 21.83 12.20
CA CYS A 68 6.32 21.15 11.51
C CYS A 68 6.81 19.91 12.28
N ALA A 69 6.96 19.99 13.60
CA ALA A 69 7.33 18.85 14.42
C ALA A 69 6.26 17.74 14.39
N GLY A 70 4.98 18.11 14.47
CA GLY A 70 3.86 17.17 14.42
C GLY A 70 3.74 16.45 13.07
N THR A 71 3.89 17.19 11.96
CA THR A 71 3.87 16.61 10.60
C THR A 71 5.04 15.66 10.36
N LEU A 72 6.25 16.02 10.82
CA LEU A 72 7.40 15.14 10.79
C LEU A 72 7.18 13.89 11.64
N ALA A 73 6.68 14.04 12.88
CA ALA A 73 6.41 12.91 13.77
C ALA A 73 5.38 11.93 13.19
N ALA A 74 4.29 12.46 12.60
CA ALA A 74 3.26 11.65 11.95
C ALA A 74 3.81 10.89 10.73
N SER A 75 4.64 11.56 9.92
CA SER A 75 5.28 10.98 8.74
C SER A 75 6.28 9.88 9.12
N MET A 76 7.11 10.11 10.15
CA MET A 76 8.07 9.12 10.66
C MET A 76 7.37 7.88 11.24
N SER A 77 6.28 8.05 12.00
CA SER A 77 5.53 6.92 12.55
C SER A 77 4.90 6.04 11.48
N SER A 78 4.37 6.65 10.41
CA SER A 78 3.77 5.93 9.29
C SER A 78 4.84 5.26 8.41
N GLY A 79 5.91 6.00 8.10
CA GLY A 79 7.03 5.51 7.29
C GLY A 79 7.75 4.33 7.94
N ASP A 80 8.02 4.39 9.24
CA ASP A 80 8.62 3.27 9.99
C ASP A 80 7.77 2.01 9.90
N ALA A 81 6.45 2.13 10.13
CA ALA A 81 5.54 1.00 10.06
C ALA A 81 5.50 0.37 8.66
N ILE A 82 5.50 1.18 7.59
CA ILE A 82 5.46 0.70 6.20
C ILE A 82 6.77 0.00 5.82
N VAL A 83 7.91 0.64 6.06
CA VAL A 83 9.24 0.10 5.71
C VAL A 83 9.51 -1.17 6.51
N HIS A 84 9.18 -1.17 7.81
CA HIS A 84 9.35 -2.35 8.65
C HIS A 84 8.42 -3.51 8.23
N ALA A 85 7.17 -3.22 7.88
CA ALA A 85 6.25 -4.23 7.37
C ALA A 85 6.74 -4.80 6.04
N ALA A 86 7.17 -3.96 5.10
CA ALA A 86 7.71 -4.38 3.82
C ALA A 86 8.94 -5.29 3.98
N ALA A 87 9.90 -4.89 4.82
CA ALA A 87 11.07 -5.70 5.13
C ALA A 87 10.69 -7.04 5.78
N SER A 88 9.76 -7.02 6.75
CA SER A 88 9.33 -8.24 7.45
C SER A 88 8.63 -9.23 6.52
N VAL A 89 7.75 -8.75 5.64
CA VAL A 89 7.07 -9.57 4.62
C VAL A 89 8.08 -10.12 3.63
N ALA A 90 9.02 -9.31 3.15
CA ALA A 90 10.05 -9.76 2.22
C ALA A 90 10.91 -10.90 2.81
N VAL A 91 11.28 -10.81 4.09
CA VAL A 91 12.04 -11.86 4.78
C VAL A 91 11.20 -13.11 5.00
N ARG A 92 10.01 -12.95 5.60
CA ARG A 92 9.20 -14.08 6.10
C ARG A 92 8.42 -14.80 5.02
N ASP A 93 7.98 -14.10 3.99
CA ASP A 93 7.12 -14.66 2.94
C ASP A 93 7.86 -14.83 1.60
N GLY A 94 8.92 -14.04 1.38
CA GLY A 94 9.77 -14.13 0.20
C GLY A 94 10.99 -15.02 0.42
N LEU A 95 11.94 -14.54 1.22
CA LEU A 95 13.28 -15.13 1.37
C LEU A 95 13.28 -16.47 2.11
N SER A 96 12.28 -16.73 2.95
CA SER A 96 12.08 -18.01 3.65
C SER A 96 11.77 -19.19 2.74
N LYS A 97 11.38 -18.94 1.47
CA LYS A 97 11.13 -20.00 0.49
C LYS A 97 12.41 -20.60 -0.07
N SER A 98 13.55 -19.91 0.06
CA SER A 98 14.86 -20.46 -0.33
C SER A 98 15.41 -21.33 0.80
N PRO A 99 15.69 -22.63 0.57
CA PRO A 99 16.12 -23.55 1.63
C PRO A 99 17.41 -23.11 2.35
N SER A 100 18.34 -22.49 1.60
CA SER A 100 19.61 -22.01 2.15
C SER A 100 19.41 -20.82 3.09
N LEU A 101 18.61 -19.83 2.68
CA LEU A 101 18.28 -18.68 3.53
C LEU A 101 17.39 -19.08 4.70
N ALA A 102 16.43 -19.99 4.48
CA ALA A 102 15.56 -20.49 5.54
C ALA A 102 16.36 -21.13 6.67
N ASN A 103 17.36 -21.96 6.34
CA ASN A 103 18.23 -22.57 7.35
C ASN A 103 19.15 -21.55 8.02
N TRP A 104 19.66 -20.56 7.29
CA TRP A 104 20.45 -19.48 7.87
C TRP A 104 19.64 -18.61 8.84
N MET A 105 18.36 -18.36 8.55
CA MET A 105 17.47 -17.57 9.41
C MET A 105 17.06 -18.26 10.71
N LYS A 106 17.16 -19.60 10.79
CA LYS A 106 16.89 -20.37 12.01
C LYS A 106 17.91 -20.10 13.12
N ALA A 107 19.10 -19.62 12.77
CA ALA A 107 20.08 -19.20 13.76
C ALA A 107 19.62 -17.92 14.46
N GLU A 108 19.87 -17.85 15.77
CA GLU A 108 19.32 -16.80 16.63
C GLU A 108 19.77 -15.41 16.17
N GLY A 109 18.81 -14.50 15.96
CA GLY A 109 19.08 -13.12 15.57
C GLY A 109 19.31 -12.87 14.06
N ASN A 110 19.49 -13.90 13.24
CA ASN A 110 19.75 -13.73 11.80
C ASN A 110 18.55 -13.14 11.04
N GLU A 111 17.33 -13.61 11.32
CA GLU A 111 16.11 -13.03 10.76
C GLU A 111 16.01 -11.53 11.08
N ARG A 112 16.25 -11.16 12.35
CA ARG A 112 16.19 -9.76 12.81
C ARG A 112 17.22 -8.89 12.10
N THR A 113 18.44 -9.41 11.93
CA THR A 113 19.52 -8.71 11.21
C THR A 113 19.14 -8.47 9.76
N LEU A 114 18.57 -9.48 9.09
CA LEU A 114 18.14 -9.36 7.71
C LEU A 114 17.01 -8.35 7.53
N ILE A 115 16.01 -8.35 8.44
CA ILE A 115 14.95 -7.33 8.45
C ILE A 115 15.56 -5.93 8.60
N ARG A 116 16.51 -5.73 9.52
CA ARG A 116 17.17 -4.42 9.70
C ARG A 116 17.94 -3.97 8.46
N ILE A 117 18.66 -4.89 7.80
CA ILE A 117 19.37 -4.59 6.55
C ILE A 117 18.36 -4.15 5.47
N LEU A 118 17.27 -4.90 5.30
CA LEU A 118 16.25 -4.55 4.31
C LEU A 118 15.53 -3.23 4.64
N VAL A 119 15.31 -2.91 5.91
CA VAL A 119 14.80 -1.59 6.32
C VAL A 119 15.72 -0.48 5.82
N VAL A 120 17.04 -0.62 6.00
CA VAL A 120 18.01 0.38 5.51
C VAL A 120 17.99 0.46 3.98
N VAL A 121 17.98 -0.68 3.27
CA VAL A 121 17.95 -0.72 1.81
C VAL A 121 16.69 -0.05 1.25
N ILE A 122 15.51 -0.40 1.76
CA ILE A 122 14.24 0.19 1.33
C ILE A 122 14.22 1.69 1.62
N SER A 123 14.70 2.12 2.80
CA SER A 123 14.80 3.55 3.15
C SER A 123 15.75 4.32 2.23
N LEU A 124 16.87 3.72 1.80
CA LEU A 124 17.79 4.35 0.85
C LEU A 124 17.15 4.51 -0.53
N ILE A 125 16.39 3.51 -0.99
CA ILE A 125 15.63 3.60 -2.25
C ILE A 125 14.56 4.70 -2.13
N ALA A 126 13.81 4.74 -1.03
CA ALA A 126 12.81 5.78 -0.79
C ALA A 126 13.44 7.17 -0.74
N TYR A 127 14.60 7.32 -0.09
CA TYR A 127 15.36 8.57 -0.04
C TYR A 127 15.82 9.01 -1.43
N TYR A 128 16.28 8.08 -2.26
CA TYR A 128 16.63 8.37 -3.66
C TYR A 128 15.43 8.96 -4.41
N PHE A 129 14.26 8.33 -4.34
CA PHE A 129 13.05 8.90 -4.97
C PHE A 129 12.66 10.23 -4.36
N ALA A 130 12.77 10.41 -3.04
CA ALA A 130 12.45 11.68 -2.38
C ALA A 130 13.34 12.85 -2.81
N VAL A 131 14.59 12.59 -3.19
CA VAL A 131 15.56 13.63 -3.61
C VAL A 131 15.52 13.89 -5.11
N PHE A 132 15.34 12.86 -5.92
CA PHE A 132 15.52 12.94 -7.38
C PHE A 132 14.23 12.85 -8.19
N SER A 133 13.09 12.47 -7.59
CA SER A 133 11.81 12.43 -8.29
C SER A 133 11.21 13.83 -8.41
N GLU A 134 10.85 14.23 -9.63
CA GLU A 134 10.04 15.43 -9.89
C GLU A 134 8.52 15.13 -9.87
N THR A 135 8.14 13.86 -9.64
CA THR A 135 6.73 13.45 -9.60
C THR A 135 6.08 13.82 -8.27
N ASP A 136 4.90 14.44 -8.33
CA ASP A 136 4.10 14.78 -7.15
C ASP A 136 3.81 13.54 -6.28
N ILE A 137 3.77 13.74 -4.96
CA ILE A 137 3.57 12.67 -3.97
C ILE A 137 2.24 11.93 -4.21
N VAL A 138 1.18 12.65 -4.60
CA VAL A 138 -0.13 12.04 -4.90
C VAL A 138 -0.07 11.11 -6.12
N SER A 139 0.70 11.49 -7.15
CA SER A 139 0.86 10.67 -8.35
C SER A 139 1.66 9.39 -8.06
N LEU A 140 2.72 9.50 -7.26
CA LEU A 140 3.46 8.32 -6.76
C LEU A 140 2.57 7.39 -5.94
N LEU A 141 1.72 7.97 -5.08
CA LEU A 141 0.77 7.22 -4.27
C LEU A 141 -0.24 6.47 -5.15
N LEU A 142 -0.86 7.16 -6.12
CA LEU A 142 -1.83 6.57 -7.04
C LEU A 142 -1.22 5.43 -7.86
N GLY A 143 -0.01 5.63 -8.39
CA GLY A 143 0.73 4.58 -9.11
C GLY A 143 0.97 3.34 -8.25
N ALA A 144 1.42 3.51 -6.99
CA ALA A 144 1.63 2.40 -6.06
C ALA A 144 0.31 1.68 -5.71
N TYR A 145 -0.76 2.44 -5.44
CA TYR A 145 -2.07 1.88 -5.13
C TYR A 145 -2.72 1.16 -6.31
N GLY A 146 -2.37 1.54 -7.55
CA GLY A 146 -2.78 0.79 -8.75
C GLY A 146 -2.33 -0.67 -8.72
N GLY A 147 -1.11 -0.93 -8.24
CA GLY A 147 -0.58 -2.28 -8.03
C GLY A 147 -1.22 -2.99 -6.82
N ILE A 148 -1.34 -2.30 -5.68
CA ILE A 148 -1.96 -2.86 -4.47
C ILE A 148 -3.40 -3.29 -4.73
N ALA A 149 -4.16 -2.49 -5.50
CA ALA A 149 -5.54 -2.80 -5.87
C ALA A 149 -5.67 -4.15 -6.57
N GLN A 150 -4.63 -4.65 -7.26
CA GLN A 150 -4.67 -5.95 -7.94
C GLN A 150 -4.79 -7.15 -6.99
N MET A 151 -4.58 -6.96 -5.69
CA MET A 151 -4.85 -8.03 -4.71
C MET A 151 -6.36 -8.20 -4.44
N PHE A 152 -7.18 -7.20 -4.76
CA PHE A 152 -8.60 -7.19 -4.42
C PHE A 152 -9.39 -8.37 -5.01
N PRO A 153 -9.31 -8.70 -6.32
CA PRO A 153 -10.07 -9.82 -6.89
C PRO A 153 -9.74 -11.15 -6.22
N LEU A 154 -8.47 -11.37 -5.86
CA LEU A 154 -8.02 -12.58 -5.19
C LEU A 154 -8.62 -12.71 -3.77
N VAL A 155 -8.60 -11.63 -2.99
CA VAL A 155 -9.17 -11.63 -1.64
C VAL A 155 -10.66 -11.94 -1.68
N PHE A 156 -11.41 -11.35 -2.62
CA PHE A 156 -12.83 -11.67 -2.78
C PHE A 156 -13.06 -13.11 -3.24
N ALA A 157 -12.30 -13.58 -4.23
CA ALA A 157 -12.42 -14.93 -4.74
C ALA A 157 -12.13 -15.99 -3.67
N MET A 158 -11.18 -15.73 -2.77
CA MET A 158 -10.83 -16.62 -1.65
C MET A 158 -12.02 -16.93 -0.75
N PHE A 159 -12.89 -15.96 -0.47
CA PHE A 159 -14.04 -16.15 0.43
C PHE A 159 -15.33 -16.55 -0.29
N TYR A 160 -15.53 -16.07 -1.51
CA TYR A 160 -16.84 -16.16 -2.18
C TYR A 160 -16.84 -17.05 -3.42
N TRP A 161 -15.68 -17.49 -3.93
CA TRP A 161 -15.61 -18.28 -5.15
C TRP A 161 -14.81 -19.58 -4.97
N PRO A 162 -15.49 -20.69 -4.61
CA PRO A 162 -14.86 -21.99 -4.36
C PRO A 162 -14.09 -22.57 -5.56
N ARG A 163 -14.35 -22.07 -6.77
CA ARG A 163 -13.70 -22.52 -8.00
C ARG A 163 -12.36 -21.82 -8.28
N ALA A 164 -12.08 -20.71 -7.58
CA ALA A 164 -10.82 -20.00 -7.69
C ALA A 164 -9.64 -20.92 -7.33
N ASN A 165 -8.54 -20.83 -8.08
CA ASN A 165 -7.35 -21.61 -7.78
C ASN A 165 -6.07 -20.78 -7.87
N GLY A 166 -4.96 -21.33 -7.34
CA GLY A 166 -3.66 -20.65 -7.26
C GLY A 166 -3.10 -20.22 -8.62
N LYS A 167 -3.37 -20.99 -9.69
CA LYS A 167 -2.92 -20.65 -11.06
C LYS A 167 -3.66 -19.43 -11.58
N GLY A 168 -4.99 -19.39 -11.45
CA GLY A 168 -5.80 -18.23 -11.82
C GLY A 168 -5.47 -17.01 -10.96
N ALA A 169 -5.27 -17.19 -9.66
CA ALA A 169 -4.83 -16.15 -8.73
C ALA A 169 -3.53 -15.47 -9.18
N LEU A 170 -2.50 -16.28 -9.47
CA LEU A 170 -1.20 -15.77 -9.87
C LEU A 170 -1.25 -15.08 -11.24
N ALA A 171 -1.94 -15.70 -12.20
CA ALA A 171 -2.06 -15.14 -13.54
C ALA A 171 -2.89 -13.84 -13.57
N GLY A 172 -3.97 -13.78 -12.80
CA GLY A 172 -4.77 -12.57 -12.60
C GLY A 172 -3.94 -11.45 -11.99
N LEU A 173 -3.24 -11.73 -10.89
CA LEU A 173 -2.39 -10.75 -10.21
C LEU A 173 -1.29 -10.22 -11.13
N ILE A 174 -0.51 -11.10 -11.75
CA ILE A 174 0.60 -10.71 -12.63
C ILE A 174 0.06 -9.96 -13.85
N GLY A 175 -0.97 -10.49 -14.51
CA GLY A 175 -1.56 -9.86 -15.68
C GLY A 175 -2.15 -8.48 -15.36
N GLY A 176 -2.83 -8.33 -14.22
CA GLY A 176 -3.35 -7.05 -13.75
C GLY A 176 -2.25 -6.02 -13.46
N ILE A 177 -1.16 -6.43 -12.83
CA ILE A 177 -0.01 -5.56 -12.58
C ILE A 177 0.64 -5.13 -13.90
N VAL A 178 0.87 -6.07 -14.82
CA VAL A 178 1.47 -5.77 -16.14
C VAL A 178 0.61 -4.77 -16.92
N VAL A 179 -0.71 -4.97 -16.96
CA VAL A 179 -1.64 -4.05 -17.62
C VAL A 179 -1.66 -2.68 -16.93
N THR A 180 -1.63 -2.63 -15.60
CA THR A 180 -1.54 -1.38 -14.85
C THR A 180 -0.27 -0.61 -15.22
N LEU A 181 0.89 -1.29 -15.20
CA LEU A 181 2.17 -0.67 -15.55
C LEU A 181 2.21 -0.22 -17.02
N PHE A 182 1.61 -0.99 -17.93
CA PHE A 182 1.51 -0.62 -19.34
C PHE A 182 0.79 0.72 -19.50
N PHE A 183 -0.39 0.90 -18.90
CA PHE A 183 -1.14 2.16 -19.00
C PHE A 183 -0.57 3.30 -18.14
N LEU A 184 0.20 2.98 -17.11
CA LEU A 184 0.94 3.97 -16.33
C LEU A 184 2.04 4.62 -17.19
N TYR A 185 2.83 3.81 -17.91
CA TYR A 185 3.95 4.30 -18.73
C TYR A 185 3.55 4.72 -20.15
N ASN A 186 2.40 4.27 -20.64
CA ASN A 186 1.91 4.59 -21.99
C ASN A 186 0.47 5.18 -21.90
N PRO A 187 0.31 6.37 -21.29
CA PRO A 187 -1.00 6.96 -21.02
C PRO A 187 -1.81 7.27 -22.28
N GLU A 188 -1.15 7.47 -23.42
CA GLU A 188 -1.75 7.74 -24.73
C GLU A 188 -2.62 6.58 -25.26
N PHE A 189 -2.38 5.36 -24.79
CA PHE A 189 -3.19 4.20 -25.17
C PHE A 189 -4.42 4.01 -24.28
N LYS A 190 -4.62 4.83 -23.24
CA LYS A 190 -5.78 4.71 -22.35
C LYS A 190 -7.08 4.94 -23.14
N PRO A 191 -7.98 3.95 -23.24
CA PRO A 191 -9.23 4.12 -23.98
C PRO A 191 -10.17 5.16 -23.36
N LEU A 192 -10.13 5.30 -22.03
CA LEU A 192 -10.95 6.21 -21.23
C LEU A 192 -10.07 6.97 -20.22
N PRO A 193 -10.49 8.17 -19.75
CA PRO A 193 -9.78 8.93 -18.72
C PRO A 193 -10.01 8.33 -17.33
N MET A 194 -9.50 7.11 -17.13
CA MET A 194 -9.62 6.34 -15.88
C MET A 194 -8.23 6.01 -15.34
N HIS A 195 -8.17 5.78 -14.03
CA HIS A 195 -6.95 5.35 -13.37
C HIS A 195 -6.46 4.02 -13.94
N GLU A 196 -5.17 3.92 -14.25
CA GLU A 196 -4.50 2.75 -14.85
C GLU A 196 -4.79 1.43 -14.12
N GLY A 197 -4.85 1.46 -12.79
CA GLY A 197 -5.18 0.30 -11.96
C GLY A 197 -6.55 -0.32 -12.24
N ILE A 198 -7.50 0.44 -12.80
CA ILE A 198 -8.83 -0.09 -13.17
C ILE A 198 -8.73 -1.01 -14.38
N TYR A 199 -7.94 -0.65 -15.39
CA TYR A 199 -7.67 -1.52 -16.53
C TYR A 199 -6.96 -2.81 -16.08
N GLY A 200 -6.01 -2.67 -15.15
CA GLY A 200 -5.38 -3.79 -14.49
C GLY A 200 -6.39 -4.71 -13.81
N LEU A 201 -7.35 -4.15 -13.06
CA LEU A 201 -8.38 -4.92 -12.35
C LEU A 201 -9.28 -5.70 -13.32
N ILE A 202 -9.65 -5.11 -14.45
CA ILE A 202 -10.46 -5.78 -15.48
C ILE A 202 -9.70 -6.99 -16.04
N ALA A 203 -8.43 -6.79 -16.42
CA ALA A 203 -7.58 -7.86 -16.93
C ALA A 203 -7.34 -8.95 -15.88
N ASN A 204 -7.09 -8.54 -14.63
CA ASN A 204 -6.91 -9.44 -13.49
C ASN A 204 -8.12 -10.33 -13.27
N LEU A 205 -9.32 -9.73 -13.22
CA LEU A 205 -10.55 -10.48 -13.03
C LEU A 205 -10.81 -11.45 -14.19
N ALA A 206 -10.59 -11.01 -15.43
CA ALA A 206 -10.76 -11.87 -16.60
C ALA A 206 -9.80 -13.07 -16.58
N LEU A 207 -8.53 -12.86 -16.24
CA LEU A 207 -7.52 -13.90 -16.14
C LEU A 207 -7.76 -14.82 -14.94
N LEU A 208 -8.10 -14.26 -13.78
CA LEU A 208 -8.47 -15.01 -12.59
C LEU A 208 -9.63 -15.96 -12.89
N ILE A 209 -10.68 -15.45 -13.53
CA ILE A 209 -11.85 -16.25 -13.88
C ILE A 209 -11.50 -17.28 -14.95
N GLY A 210 -10.95 -16.83 -16.07
CA GLY A 210 -10.67 -17.68 -17.23
C GLY A 210 -9.71 -18.81 -16.90
N ILE A 211 -8.60 -18.52 -16.22
CA ILE A 211 -7.58 -19.53 -15.91
C ILE A 211 -8.04 -20.44 -14.78
N SER A 212 -8.75 -19.93 -13.77
CA SER A 212 -9.31 -20.82 -12.73
C SER A 212 -10.28 -21.81 -13.36
N LEU A 213 -11.15 -21.39 -14.27
CA LEU A 213 -12.08 -22.29 -14.96
C LEU A 213 -11.37 -23.29 -15.89
N ALA A 214 -10.31 -22.87 -16.58
CA ALA A 214 -9.56 -23.69 -17.53
C ALA A 214 -8.55 -24.66 -16.88
N THR A 215 -8.25 -24.50 -15.59
CA THR A 215 -7.29 -25.36 -14.88
C THR A 215 -7.98 -26.17 -13.79
N GLU A 216 -7.33 -27.24 -13.33
CA GLU A 216 -7.89 -28.11 -12.30
C GLU A 216 -8.27 -27.34 -11.03
N PRO A 217 -9.41 -27.67 -10.41
CA PRO A 217 -9.80 -27.08 -9.14
C PRO A 217 -8.80 -27.45 -8.05
N GLU A 218 -8.67 -26.58 -7.07
CA GLU A 218 -7.86 -26.86 -5.89
C GLU A 218 -8.44 -28.06 -5.11
N GLU A 219 -7.57 -28.85 -4.46
CA GLU A 219 -8.01 -29.98 -3.64
C GLU A 219 -9.02 -29.54 -2.57
N ARG A 220 -10.17 -30.23 -2.51
CA ARG A 220 -11.25 -29.91 -1.55
C ARG A 220 -10.78 -29.94 -0.10
N GLU A 221 -9.94 -30.91 0.25
CA GLU A 221 -9.35 -31.02 1.60
C GLU A 221 -8.53 -29.78 1.99
N ARG A 222 -7.89 -29.13 1.01
CA ARG A 222 -7.15 -27.89 1.24
C ARG A 222 -8.10 -26.71 1.45
N ILE A 223 -9.22 -26.67 0.74
CA ILE A 223 -10.24 -25.62 0.88
C ILE A 223 -10.94 -25.76 2.25
N GLU A 224 -11.34 -26.99 2.60
CA GLU A 224 -12.03 -27.33 3.85
C GLU A 224 -11.21 -26.91 5.09
N ARG A 225 -9.89 -27.13 5.06
CA ARG A 225 -8.96 -26.69 6.11
C ARG A 225 -9.02 -25.19 6.42
N TYR A 226 -9.38 -24.35 5.44
CA TYR A 226 -9.46 -22.89 5.61
C TYR A 226 -10.91 -22.38 5.79
N SER A 227 -11.92 -23.18 5.47
CA SER A 227 -13.33 -22.80 5.58
C SER A 227 -14.01 -23.27 6.87
N GLU A 228 -13.43 -24.21 7.61
CA GLU A 228 -13.95 -24.67 8.92
C GLU A 228 -13.54 -23.78 10.11
N LEU A 229 -13.53 -22.46 9.92
CA LEU A 229 -13.41 -21.46 10.99
C LEU A 229 -14.75 -20.78 11.29
#